data_AF-A0AA35WC65-F1
#
_entry.id   AF-A0AA35WC65-F1
#
_cell.length_a   1.000
_cell.length_b   1.000
_cell.length_c   1.000
_cell.angle_alpha   90.00
_cell.angle_beta   90.00
_cell.angle_gamma   90.00
#
_symmetry.space_group_name_H-M   'P 1'
#
loop_
_entity.id
_entity.type
_entity.pdbx_description
1 polymer ?
#
loop_
_entity_poly.entity_id
_entity_poly.type
_entity_poly.pdbx_seq_one_letter_code
_entity_poly.pdbx_strand_id
1 'polypeptide(L)'
;MFSEIFHLDETTTEAELLDLISSLNADPRFHGILVQLPLPPQIEETVIIEALDPIKDVDGLHPFNVGKLLQGVPDFIPATPAGIQQILLRNGYDPAGKHVVVCGRSNIVGKPLATLLLQRRAGSNATVTVTHTRTANLAEITRQADILVAAIGQPRAITADMVKDGVVVIDVGVNRVDDSTRRRGYRLEGDVEFEAVSAKAEAITPVPGGVGPMTIAMLLVNTLTAARLSIHGR
;
A
#
# COMPACT_ATOMS: atom_id res chain seq x y z
N MET A 1 15.36 19.61 -1.47
CA MET A 1 14.63 18.54 -2.18
C MET A 1 13.95 19.21 -3.36
N PHE A 2 14.24 18.74 -4.58
CA PHE A 2 13.61 19.22 -5.80
C PHE A 2 12.47 18.26 -6.16
N SER A 3 11.31 18.79 -6.57
CA SER A 3 10.16 18.02 -7.00
C SER A 3 9.47 18.75 -8.14
N GLU A 4 9.02 18.00 -9.14
CA GLU A 4 8.27 18.51 -10.28
C GLU A 4 7.04 17.62 -10.50
N ILE A 5 5.91 18.21 -10.89
CA ILE A 5 4.66 17.49 -11.17
C ILE A 5 4.31 17.73 -12.63
N PHE A 6 4.16 16.63 -13.37
CA PHE A 6 3.75 16.65 -14.77
C PHE A 6 2.25 16.34 -14.84
N HIS A 7 1.45 17.37 -15.11
CA HIS A 7 0.01 17.21 -15.36
C HIS A 7 -0.20 16.96 -16.86
N LEU A 8 -0.70 15.77 -17.18
CA LEU A 8 -1.00 15.34 -18.55
C LEU A 8 -2.52 15.27 -18.73
N ASP A 9 -2.97 15.55 -19.96
CA ASP A 9 -4.39 15.46 -20.31
C ASP A 9 -4.87 14.01 -20.34
N GLU A 10 -6.16 13.78 -20.09
CA GLU A 10 -6.76 12.43 -20.16
C GLU A 10 -6.64 11.82 -21.56
N THR A 11 -6.44 12.66 -22.60
CA THR A 11 -6.24 12.24 -23.99
C THR A 11 -4.80 11.85 -24.32
N THR A 12 -3.86 12.00 -23.38
CA THR A 12 -2.46 11.58 -23.59
C THR A 12 -2.40 10.11 -23.99
N THR A 13 -1.56 9.84 -24.98
CA THR A 13 -1.31 8.50 -25.51
C THR A 13 -0.26 7.77 -24.70
N GLU A 14 -0.27 6.43 -24.78
CA GLU A 14 0.77 5.62 -24.15
C GLU A 14 2.18 6.00 -24.62
N ALA A 15 2.36 6.27 -25.92
CA ALA A 15 3.64 6.67 -26.48
C ALA A 15 4.16 8.00 -25.90
N GLU A 16 3.29 9.00 -25.77
CA GLU A 16 3.66 10.30 -25.17
C GLU A 16 4.08 10.15 -23.70
N LEU A 17 3.40 9.29 -22.93
CA LEU A 17 3.77 9.02 -21.55
C LEU A 17 5.10 8.24 -21.45
N LEU A 18 5.34 7.28 -22.35
CA LEU A 18 6.59 6.55 -22.43
C LEU A 18 7.77 7.47 -22.77
N ASP A 19 7.58 8.41 -23.70
CA ASP A 19 8.60 9.41 -24.05
C ASP A 19 8.95 10.30 -22.86
N LEU A 20 7.94 10.74 -22.10
CA LEU A 20 8.17 11.48 -20.86
C LEU A 20 8.96 10.63 -19.85
N ILE A 21 8.56 9.39 -19.58
CA ILE A 21 9.25 8.50 -18.65
C ILE A 21 10.70 8.27 -19.08
N SER A 22 10.95 8.04 -20.36
CA SER A 22 12.29 7.90 -20.93
C SER A 22 13.15 9.14 -20.64
N SER A 23 12.60 10.34 -20.82
CA SER A 23 13.30 11.59 -20.51
C SER A 23 13.62 11.74 -19.02
N LEU A 24 12.69 11.36 -18.13
CA LEU A 24 12.88 11.43 -16.68
C LEU A 24 13.87 10.38 -16.16
N ASN A 25 13.89 9.19 -16.77
CA ASN A 25 14.89 8.17 -16.51
C ASN A 25 16.30 8.66 -16.86
N ALA A 26 16.46 9.35 -17.99
CA ALA A 26 17.75 9.87 -18.42
C ALA A 26 18.22 11.10 -17.63
N ASP A 27 17.32 11.86 -17.01
CA ASP A 27 17.67 13.10 -16.32
C ASP A 27 18.20 12.85 -14.90
N PRO A 28 19.47 13.20 -14.60
CA PRO A 28 20.09 12.97 -13.30
C PRO A 28 19.52 13.86 -12.18
N ARG A 29 18.71 14.88 -12.50
CA ARG A 29 18.02 15.69 -11.49
C ARG A 29 16.93 14.91 -10.77
N PHE A 30 16.34 13.91 -11.43
CA PHE A 30 15.29 13.06 -10.88
C PHE A 30 15.90 11.77 -10.34
N HIS A 31 15.78 11.59 -9.03
CA HIS A 31 16.20 10.37 -8.35
C HIS A 31 15.06 9.37 -8.17
N GLY A 32 13.81 9.86 -8.17
CA GLY A 32 12.62 9.06 -7.97
C GLY A 32 11.51 9.53 -8.90
N ILE A 33 10.80 8.58 -9.47
CA ILE A 33 9.66 8.79 -10.36
C ILE A 33 8.49 8.00 -9.78
N LEU A 34 7.35 8.67 -9.65
CA LEU A 34 6.08 8.05 -9.27
C LEU A 34 5.05 8.35 -10.35
N VAL A 35 4.37 7.30 -10.81
CA VAL A 35 3.25 7.41 -11.74
C VAL A 35 1.97 7.25 -10.92
N GLN A 36 1.10 8.25 -10.96
CA GLN A 36 -0.18 8.19 -10.25
C GLN A 36 -1.13 7.23 -10.98
N LEU A 37 -1.61 6.21 -10.27
CA LEU A 37 -2.61 5.26 -10.75
C LEU A 37 -4.02 5.60 -10.21
N PRO A 38 -5.10 5.17 -10.89
CA PRO A 38 -5.12 4.46 -12.18
C PRO A 38 -4.82 5.40 -13.37
N LEU A 39 -4.35 4.82 -14.47
CA LEU A 39 -4.17 5.54 -15.74
C LEU A 39 -5.45 5.53 -16.60
N PRO A 40 -5.57 6.45 -17.57
CA PRO A 40 -6.65 6.40 -18.57
C PRO A 40 -6.72 5.03 -19.27
N PRO A 41 -7.92 4.56 -19.66
CA PRO A 41 -8.14 3.18 -20.13
C PRO A 41 -7.40 2.81 -21.41
N GLN A 42 -6.94 3.81 -22.18
CA GLN A 42 -6.14 3.60 -23.38
C GLN A 42 -4.65 3.37 -23.13
N ILE A 43 -4.19 3.44 -21.87
CA ILE A 43 -2.78 3.25 -21.49
C ILE A 43 -2.66 1.97 -20.67
N GLU A 44 -1.75 1.08 -21.06
CA GLU A 44 -1.48 -0.13 -20.30
C GLU A 44 -0.56 0.16 -19.11
N GLU A 45 -1.10 0.09 -17.89
CA GLU A 45 -0.33 0.37 -16.67
C GLU A 45 0.96 -0.45 -16.55
N THR A 46 0.92 -1.72 -16.93
CA THR A 46 2.10 -2.61 -16.87
C THR A 46 3.23 -2.10 -17.74
N VAL A 47 2.94 -1.65 -18.96
CA VAL A 47 3.93 -1.12 -19.91
C VAL A 47 4.59 0.14 -19.35
N ILE A 48 3.79 1.02 -18.74
CA ILE A 48 4.28 2.25 -18.11
C ILE A 48 5.16 1.96 -16.90
N ILE A 49 4.74 1.04 -16.03
CA ILE A 49 5.49 0.67 -14.83
C ILE A 49 6.81 -0.03 -15.19
N GLU A 50 6.84 -0.88 -16.22
CA GLU A 50 8.06 -1.55 -16.71
C GLU A 50 9.02 -0.59 -17.43
N ALA A 51 8.54 0.54 -17.93
CA ALA A 51 9.38 1.56 -18.56
C ALA A 51 10.18 2.39 -17.56
N LEU A 52 9.81 2.39 -16.27
CA LEU A 52 10.55 3.09 -15.22
C LEU A 52 11.92 2.43 -15.00
N ASP A 53 12.98 3.23 -14.85
CA ASP A 53 14.24 2.70 -14.33
C ASP A 53 14.00 2.12 -12.92
N PRO A 54 14.31 0.83 -12.66
CA PRO A 54 14.10 0.23 -11.35
C PRO A 54 14.76 0.97 -10.19
N ILE A 55 15.86 1.72 -10.42
CA ILE A 55 16.50 2.50 -9.34
C ILE A 55 15.77 3.82 -9.04
N LYS A 56 14.87 4.25 -9.92
CA LYS A 56 14.04 5.45 -9.75
C LYS A 56 12.58 5.13 -9.42
N ASP A 57 12.15 3.88 -9.51
CA ASP A 57 10.81 3.44 -9.11
C ASP A 57 10.62 3.51 -7.58
N VAL A 58 10.24 4.68 -7.09
CA VAL A 58 10.06 4.92 -5.64
C VAL A 58 8.76 4.35 -5.10
N ASP A 59 7.86 3.87 -5.96
CA ASP A 59 6.66 3.15 -5.54
C ASP A 59 6.89 1.63 -5.42
N GLY A 60 8.02 1.13 -5.96
CA GLY A 60 8.45 -0.26 -5.86
C GLY A 60 7.55 -1.23 -6.63
N LEU A 61 6.86 -0.75 -7.67
CA LEU A 61 5.92 -1.52 -8.47
C LEU A 61 6.57 -2.18 -9.69
N HIS A 62 7.74 -1.71 -10.11
CA HIS A 62 8.50 -2.30 -11.21
C HIS A 62 8.78 -3.79 -10.91
N PRO A 63 8.56 -4.73 -11.86
CA PRO A 63 8.71 -6.17 -11.61
C PRO A 63 10.05 -6.57 -11.00
N PHE A 64 11.15 -5.90 -11.39
CA PHE A 64 12.45 -6.02 -10.73
C PHE A 64 12.41 -5.76 -9.21
N ASN A 65 11.80 -4.66 -8.76
CA ASN A 65 11.69 -4.30 -7.36
C ASN A 65 10.73 -5.24 -6.60
N VAL A 66 9.63 -5.63 -7.24
CA VAL A 66 8.71 -6.66 -6.70
C VAL A 66 9.43 -8.00 -6.52
N GLY A 67 10.24 -8.40 -7.50
CA GLY A 67 11.05 -9.62 -7.42
C GLY A 67 12.08 -9.58 -6.28
N LYS A 68 12.76 -8.44 -6.08
CA LYS A 68 13.67 -8.24 -4.95
C LYS A 68 12.96 -8.26 -3.60
N LEU A 69 11.77 -7.66 -3.51
CA LEU A 69 10.93 -7.76 -2.32
C LEU A 69 10.56 -9.21 -2.02
N LEU A 70 10.17 -9.98 -3.04
CA LEU A 70 9.86 -11.40 -2.90
C LEU A 70 11.05 -12.22 -2.41
N GLN A 71 12.24 -11.94 -2.92
CA GLN A 71 13.49 -12.56 -2.48
C GLN A 71 13.94 -12.13 -1.07
N GLY A 72 13.27 -11.14 -0.46
CA GLY A 72 13.63 -10.63 0.86
C GLY A 72 14.79 -9.63 0.86
N VAL A 73 15.19 -9.13 -0.31
CA VAL A 73 16.28 -8.15 -0.51
C VAL A 73 15.82 -6.88 -1.24
N PRO A 74 14.70 -6.23 -0.83
CA PRO A 74 14.16 -5.08 -1.54
C PRO A 74 15.11 -3.88 -1.53
N ASP A 75 15.21 -3.17 -2.66
CA ASP A 75 15.70 -1.78 -2.67
C ASP A 75 14.60 -0.83 -2.19
N PHE A 76 13.39 -1.04 -2.72
CA PHE A 76 12.20 -0.28 -2.39
C PHE A 76 11.12 -1.22 -1.85
N ILE A 77 10.40 -0.74 -0.84
CA ILE A 77 9.19 -1.39 -0.34
C ILE A 77 8.03 -0.47 -0.72
N PRO A 78 6.94 -0.98 -1.34
CA PRO A 78 5.81 -0.13 -1.68
C PRO A 78 5.29 0.64 -0.46
N ALA A 79 4.96 1.92 -0.68
CA ALA A 79 4.86 2.89 0.40
C ALA A 79 3.75 2.54 1.41
N THR A 80 2.60 2.07 0.94
CA THR A 80 1.50 1.63 1.82
C THR A 80 1.88 0.40 2.66
N PRO A 81 2.41 -0.71 2.09
CA PRO A 81 2.96 -1.81 2.88
C PRO A 81 4.01 -1.40 3.92
N ALA A 82 4.98 -0.55 3.55
CA ALA A 82 5.98 -0.01 4.48
C ALA A 82 5.31 0.79 5.60
N GLY A 83 4.29 1.58 5.27
CA GLY A 83 3.55 2.41 6.23
C GLY A 83 2.83 1.56 7.26
N ILE A 84 2.19 0.48 6.82
CA ILE A 84 1.53 -0.50 7.70
C ILE A 84 2.54 -1.15 8.64
N GLN A 85 3.68 -1.61 8.12
CA GLN A 85 4.75 -2.18 8.95
C GLN A 85 5.23 -1.18 10.02
N GLN A 86 5.40 0.09 9.64
CA GLN A 86 5.81 1.14 10.59
C GLN A 86 4.73 1.45 11.62
N ILE A 87 3.44 1.46 11.26
CA ILE A 87 2.34 1.63 12.21
C ILE A 87 2.39 0.51 13.25
N LEU A 88 2.51 -0.74 12.81
CA LEU A 88 2.59 -1.90 13.70
C LEU A 88 3.77 -1.78 14.68
N LEU A 89 4.98 -1.60 14.14
CA LEU A 89 6.21 -1.53 14.93
C LEU A 89 6.21 -0.38 15.94
N ARG A 90 5.80 0.82 15.52
CA ARG A 90 5.87 2.02 16.36
C ARG A 90 4.84 2.04 17.47
N ASN A 91 3.81 1.21 17.37
CA ASN A 91 2.77 1.08 18.38
C ASN A 91 2.88 -0.23 19.20
N GLY A 92 3.98 -0.98 19.07
CA GLY A 92 4.23 -2.18 19.88
C GLY A 92 3.54 -3.45 19.38
N TYR A 93 2.99 -3.43 18.17
CA TYR A 93 2.29 -4.57 17.54
C TYR A 93 3.20 -5.30 16.56
N ASP A 94 4.38 -5.75 17.01
CA ASP A 94 5.32 -6.50 16.17
C ASP A 94 4.61 -7.74 15.55
N PRO A 95 4.61 -7.88 14.21
CA PRO A 95 3.95 -9.00 13.54
C PRO A 95 4.69 -10.34 13.72
N ALA A 96 5.89 -10.37 14.30
CA ALA A 96 6.67 -11.58 14.50
C ALA A 96 5.90 -12.67 15.29
N GLY A 97 5.75 -13.85 14.68
CA GLY A 97 5.04 -14.99 15.24
C GLY A 97 3.51 -14.86 15.27
N LYS A 98 2.95 -13.74 14.80
CA LYS A 98 1.51 -13.49 14.75
C LYS A 98 0.88 -14.05 13.48
N HIS A 99 -0.40 -14.40 13.55
CA HIS A 99 -1.22 -14.69 12.37
C HIS A 99 -1.78 -13.39 11.80
N VAL A 100 -1.22 -12.96 10.67
CA VAL A 100 -1.70 -11.78 9.93
C VAL A 100 -2.64 -12.24 8.81
N VAL A 101 -3.86 -11.70 8.80
CA VAL A 101 -4.80 -11.91 7.69
C VAL A 101 -4.89 -10.62 6.87
N VAL A 102 -4.53 -10.70 5.60
CA VAL A 102 -4.59 -9.59 4.64
C VAL A 102 -5.81 -9.77 3.74
N CYS A 103 -6.82 -8.92 3.90
CA CYS A 103 -8.01 -8.89 3.07
C CYS A 103 -7.79 -7.97 1.87
N GLY A 104 -7.42 -8.55 0.74
CA GLY A 104 -7.06 -7.83 -0.47
C GLY A 104 -5.78 -8.40 -1.10
N ARG A 105 -5.74 -8.44 -2.44
CA ARG A 105 -4.62 -8.99 -3.21
C ARG A 105 -4.18 -8.10 -4.37
N SER A 106 -4.37 -6.78 -4.22
CA SER A 106 -3.88 -5.82 -5.21
C SER A 106 -2.36 -5.86 -5.31
N ASN A 107 -1.83 -5.43 -6.46
CA ASN A 107 -0.39 -5.32 -6.68
C ASN A 107 0.24 -4.20 -5.85
N ILE A 108 -0.55 -3.20 -5.43
CA ILE A 108 -0.08 -2.02 -4.70
C ILE A 108 -0.08 -2.18 -3.17
N VAL A 109 -0.91 -3.07 -2.61
CA VAL A 109 -1.03 -3.25 -1.15
C VAL A 109 -0.97 -4.71 -0.75
N GLY A 110 -1.97 -5.51 -1.13
CA GLY A 110 -2.18 -6.84 -0.53
C GLY A 110 -1.02 -7.81 -0.74
N LYS A 111 -0.63 -8.03 -2.00
CA LYS A 111 0.49 -8.93 -2.35
C LYS A 111 1.84 -8.45 -1.78
N PRO A 112 2.26 -7.18 -1.96
CA PRO A 112 3.54 -6.73 -1.41
C PRO A 112 3.55 -6.73 0.11
N LEU A 113 2.45 -6.40 0.79
CA LEU A 113 2.37 -6.48 2.25
C LEU A 113 2.51 -7.90 2.76
N ALA A 114 1.82 -8.87 2.14
CA ALA A 114 1.96 -10.26 2.55
C ALA A 114 3.40 -10.74 2.40
N THR A 115 4.01 -10.40 1.26
CA THR A 115 5.41 -10.68 0.96
C THR A 115 6.37 -10.00 1.93
N LEU A 116 6.06 -8.79 2.39
CA LEU A 116 6.84 -8.02 3.35
C LEU A 116 6.84 -8.67 4.73
N LEU A 117 5.66 -9.08 5.20
CA LEU A 117 5.46 -9.56 6.57
C LEU A 117 5.89 -11.01 6.76
N LEU A 118 5.90 -11.83 5.70
CA LEU A 118 6.38 -13.22 5.78
C LEU A 118 7.91 -13.35 5.86
N GLN A 119 8.66 -12.28 5.57
CA GLN A 119 10.13 -12.33 5.51
C GLN A 119 10.76 -12.67 6.87
N ARG A 120 11.90 -13.37 6.83
CA ARG A 120 12.70 -13.66 8.03
C ARG A 120 13.55 -12.46 8.47
N ARG A 121 12.91 -11.44 9.05
CA ARG A 121 13.56 -10.19 9.51
C ARG A 121 12.75 -9.46 10.60
N ALA A 122 13.37 -8.49 11.26
CA ALA A 122 12.71 -7.64 12.25
C ALA A 122 11.52 -6.88 11.63
N GLY A 123 10.40 -6.79 12.36
CA GLY A 123 9.15 -6.20 11.86
C GLY A 123 8.44 -7.01 10.77
N SER A 124 8.84 -8.27 10.60
CA SER A 124 8.22 -9.26 9.72
C SER A 124 8.07 -10.57 10.52
N ASN A 125 8.39 -11.75 9.97
CA ASN A 125 8.23 -13.07 10.61
C ASN A 125 6.78 -13.43 11.00
N ALA A 126 5.78 -12.94 10.27
CA ALA A 126 4.40 -13.34 10.48
C ALA A 126 4.06 -14.65 9.76
N THR A 127 3.07 -15.38 10.29
CA THR A 127 2.27 -16.32 9.51
C THR A 127 1.23 -15.50 8.76
N VAL A 128 1.25 -15.51 7.42
CA VAL A 128 0.37 -14.63 6.62
C VAL A 128 -0.67 -15.43 5.83
N THR A 129 -1.93 -15.02 5.90
CA THR A 129 -3.02 -15.51 5.04
C THR A 129 -3.56 -14.37 4.20
N VAL A 130 -3.61 -14.54 2.88
CA VAL A 130 -4.20 -13.56 1.97
C VAL A 130 -5.60 -14.02 1.58
N THR A 131 -6.60 -13.17 1.82
CA THR A 131 -7.99 -13.39 1.40
C THR A 131 -8.40 -12.39 0.32
N HIS A 132 -9.47 -12.69 -0.40
CA HIS A 132 -9.97 -11.87 -1.50
C HIS A 132 -11.44 -12.17 -1.79
N THR A 133 -12.01 -11.48 -2.79
CA THR A 133 -13.43 -11.59 -3.22
C THR A 133 -13.92 -12.99 -3.62
N ARG A 134 -13.05 -13.99 -3.65
CA ARG A 134 -13.37 -15.40 -3.98
C ARG A 134 -13.05 -16.36 -2.83
N THR A 135 -12.63 -15.84 -1.68
CA THR A 135 -12.37 -16.64 -0.48
C THR A 135 -13.69 -17.12 0.10
N ALA A 136 -13.87 -18.44 0.20
CA ALA A 136 -14.98 -19.02 0.92
C ALA A 136 -14.81 -18.79 2.42
N ASN A 137 -15.93 -18.60 3.14
CA ASN A 137 -15.96 -18.42 4.60
C ASN A 137 -15.00 -17.32 5.11
N LEU A 138 -14.99 -16.16 4.45
CA LEU A 138 -14.09 -15.05 4.80
C LEU A 138 -14.10 -14.74 6.32
N ALA A 139 -15.27 -14.69 6.93
CA ALA A 139 -15.44 -14.43 8.36
C ALA A 139 -14.75 -15.46 9.27
N GLU A 140 -14.68 -16.73 8.85
CA GLU A 140 -14.00 -17.78 9.60
C GLU A 140 -12.49 -17.55 9.62
N ILE A 141 -11.92 -17.15 8.48
CA ILE A 141 -10.48 -16.88 8.34
C ILE A 141 -10.10 -15.60 9.07
N THR A 142 -10.86 -14.51 8.89
CA THR A 142 -10.56 -13.22 9.52
C THR A 142 -10.68 -13.29 11.05
N ARG A 143 -11.54 -14.16 11.59
CA ARG A 143 -11.63 -14.38 13.05
C ARG A 143 -10.37 -15.02 13.66
N GLN A 144 -9.51 -15.64 12.87
CA GLN A 144 -8.27 -16.24 13.38
C GLN A 144 -7.16 -15.18 13.57
N ALA A 145 -7.26 -14.06 12.86
CA ALA A 145 -6.24 -13.02 12.79
C ALA A 145 -5.88 -12.46 14.17
N ASP A 146 -4.59 -12.47 14.51
CA ASP A 146 -4.05 -11.59 15.55
C ASP A 146 -3.97 -10.15 15.03
N ILE A 147 -3.60 -10.00 13.76
CA ILE A 147 -3.55 -8.73 13.04
C ILE A 147 -4.37 -8.88 11.76
N LEU A 148 -5.41 -8.07 11.60
CA LEU A 148 -6.21 -8.00 10.38
C LEU A 148 -5.86 -6.74 9.60
N VAL A 149 -5.54 -6.90 8.31
CA VAL A 149 -5.33 -5.77 7.39
C VAL A 149 -6.45 -5.76 6.35
N ALA A 150 -7.27 -4.72 6.35
CA ALA A 150 -8.36 -4.53 5.38
C ALA A 150 -7.92 -3.59 4.25
N ALA A 151 -7.80 -4.13 3.04
CA ALA A 151 -7.46 -3.41 1.81
C ALA A 151 -8.36 -3.90 0.65
N ILE A 152 -9.66 -3.84 0.89
CA ILE A 152 -10.74 -4.37 0.05
C ILE A 152 -11.22 -3.32 -0.95
N GLY A 153 -11.22 -2.03 -0.56
CA GLY A 153 -11.79 -0.95 -1.36
C GLY A 153 -13.31 -0.97 -1.40
N GLN A 154 -13.94 -1.40 -0.30
CA GLN A 154 -15.39 -1.43 -0.14
C GLN A 154 -15.73 -0.99 1.28
N PRO A 155 -16.57 0.06 1.46
CA PRO A 155 -16.86 0.59 2.79
C PRO A 155 -17.54 -0.46 3.68
N ARG A 156 -17.07 -0.60 4.91
CA ARG A 156 -17.64 -1.46 5.96
C ARG A 156 -17.77 -2.95 5.57
N ALA A 157 -16.88 -3.44 4.72
CA ALA A 157 -16.83 -4.84 4.32
C ALA A 157 -16.41 -5.80 5.46
N ILE A 158 -15.61 -5.33 6.42
CA ILE A 158 -15.26 -6.07 7.64
C ILE A 158 -16.17 -5.62 8.79
N THR A 159 -16.96 -6.54 9.31
CA THR A 159 -17.92 -6.33 10.40
C THR A 159 -17.44 -6.94 11.72
N ALA A 160 -18.12 -6.60 12.83
CA ALA A 160 -17.74 -7.05 14.18
C ALA A 160 -17.77 -8.58 14.39
N ASP A 161 -18.62 -9.31 13.66
CA ASP A 161 -18.68 -10.78 13.73
C ASP A 161 -17.51 -11.47 13.01
N MET A 162 -16.81 -10.74 12.13
CA MET A 162 -15.68 -11.24 11.35
C MET A 162 -14.34 -11.16 12.10
N VAL A 163 -14.30 -10.56 13.29
CA VAL A 163 -13.07 -10.38 14.08
C VAL A 163 -13.17 -11.07 15.44
N LYS A 164 -12.04 -11.45 16.03
CA LYS A 164 -11.96 -11.90 17.43
C LYS A 164 -11.74 -10.73 18.39
N ASP A 165 -11.98 -10.97 19.67
CA ASP A 165 -11.63 -10.00 20.72
C ASP A 165 -10.11 -9.86 20.84
N GLY A 166 -9.64 -8.64 21.05
CA GLY A 166 -8.20 -8.32 21.15
C GLY A 166 -7.47 -8.30 19.80
N VAL A 167 -8.18 -8.24 18.67
CA VAL A 167 -7.54 -8.13 17.35
C VAL A 167 -6.88 -6.75 17.16
N VAL A 168 -5.75 -6.70 16.45
CA VAL A 168 -5.20 -5.45 15.92
C VAL A 168 -5.68 -5.26 14.48
N VAL A 169 -6.28 -4.12 14.17
CA VAL A 169 -6.88 -3.86 12.85
C VAL A 169 -6.19 -2.69 12.16
N ILE A 170 -5.72 -2.93 10.94
CA ILE A 170 -5.22 -1.91 10.03
C ILE A 170 -6.23 -1.76 8.88
N ASP A 171 -6.94 -0.65 8.88
CA ASP A 171 -7.86 -0.26 7.82
C ASP A 171 -7.16 0.65 6.80
N VAL A 172 -6.92 0.08 5.61
CA VAL A 172 -6.27 0.74 4.48
C VAL A 172 -7.31 1.42 3.57
N GLY A 173 -8.59 1.06 3.70
CA GLY A 173 -9.66 1.55 2.84
C GLY A 173 -9.81 3.06 2.93
N VAL A 174 -10.03 3.70 1.77
CA VAL A 174 -10.40 5.12 1.69
C VAL A 174 -11.52 5.25 0.67
N ASN A 175 -12.74 5.06 1.15
CA ASN A 175 -13.95 5.06 0.34
C ASN A 175 -14.67 6.41 0.50
N ARG A 176 -15.10 7.01 -0.61
CA ARG A 176 -15.98 8.19 -0.58
C ARG A 176 -17.41 7.72 -0.45
N VAL A 177 -18.09 8.19 0.59
CA VAL A 177 -19.50 7.87 0.86
C VAL A 177 -20.27 9.17 0.91
N ASP A 178 -21.33 9.27 0.11
CA ASP A 178 -22.17 10.48 0.05
C ASP A 178 -22.69 10.85 1.44
N ASP A 179 -22.54 12.13 1.77
CA ASP A 179 -22.93 12.70 3.06
C ASP A 179 -23.24 14.19 2.86
N SER A 180 -24.52 14.49 2.71
CA SER A 180 -25.02 15.85 2.52
C SER A 180 -24.80 16.77 3.73
N THR A 181 -24.48 16.21 4.90
CA THR A 181 -24.15 17.00 6.10
C THR A 181 -22.73 17.55 6.08
N ARG A 182 -21.87 17.04 5.19
CA ARG A 182 -20.47 17.47 5.03
C ARG A 182 -20.37 18.53 3.95
N ARG A 183 -19.49 19.52 4.16
CA ARG A 183 -19.20 20.59 3.19
C ARG A 183 -18.79 20.07 1.80
N ARG A 184 -18.14 18.91 1.75
CA ARG A 184 -17.67 18.30 0.49
C ARG A 184 -18.74 17.42 -0.19
N GLY A 185 -19.91 17.23 0.42
CA GLY A 185 -20.97 16.33 -0.05
C GLY A 185 -20.68 14.84 0.19
N TYR A 186 -19.53 14.50 0.77
CA TYR A 186 -19.14 13.14 1.11
C TYR A 186 -18.30 13.11 2.39
N ARG A 187 -18.22 11.92 2.99
CA ARG A 187 -17.27 11.56 4.05
C ARG A 187 -16.35 10.43 3.57
N LEU A 188 -15.21 10.28 4.23
CA LEU A 188 -14.32 9.16 4.01
C LEU A 188 -14.63 8.07 5.02
N GLU A 189 -14.80 6.85 4.53
CA GLU A 189 -14.94 5.65 5.35
C GLU A 189 -13.90 4.61 4.96
N GLY A 190 -13.46 3.84 5.94
CA GLY A 190 -12.59 2.70 5.72
C GLY A 190 -13.34 1.46 5.26
N ASP A 191 -12.60 0.37 5.07
CA ASP A 191 -13.15 -0.94 4.72
C ASP A 191 -13.74 -1.67 5.94
N VAL A 192 -13.54 -1.14 7.15
CA VAL A 192 -13.98 -1.72 8.42
C VAL A 192 -15.14 -0.91 8.99
N GLU A 193 -16.12 -1.60 9.58
CA GLU A 193 -17.14 -0.98 10.42
C GLU A 193 -16.53 -0.49 11.74
N PHE A 194 -15.91 0.69 11.70
CA PHE A 194 -15.01 1.19 12.75
C PHE A 194 -15.62 1.11 14.16
N GLU A 195 -16.81 1.67 14.37
CA GLU A 195 -17.45 1.70 15.70
C GLU A 195 -17.62 0.29 16.29
N ALA A 196 -18.24 -0.62 15.52
CA ALA A 196 -18.55 -1.97 15.99
C ALA A 196 -17.29 -2.82 16.20
N VAL A 197 -16.29 -2.68 15.32
CA VAL A 197 -15.02 -3.42 15.42
C VAL A 197 -14.11 -2.84 16.51
N SER A 198 -14.12 -1.52 16.71
CA SER A 198 -13.32 -0.85 17.76
C SER A 198 -13.68 -1.31 19.17
N ALA A 199 -14.94 -1.69 19.39
CA ALA A 199 -15.38 -2.24 20.67
C ALA A 199 -14.76 -3.61 21.01
N LYS A 200 -14.21 -4.32 20.01
CA LYS A 200 -13.57 -5.64 20.16
C LYS A 200 -12.05 -5.59 19.98
N ALA A 201 -11.57 -4.65 19.18
CA ALA A 201 -10.18 -4.54 18.81
C ALA A 201 -9.31 -4.05 19.99
N GLU A 202 -8.10 -4.59 20.10
CA GLU A 202 -7.07 -4.04 20.99
C GLU A 202 -6.57 -2.69 20.45
N ALA A 203 -6.42 -2.60 19.12
CA ALA A 203 -6.11 -1.36 18.42
C ALA A 203 -6.71 -1.37 17.02
N ILE A 204 -7.07 -0.20 16.52
CA ILE A 204 -7.63 -0.01 15.17
C ILE A 204 -7.16 1.33 14.59
N THR A 205 -6.77 1.34 13.31
CA THR A 205 -6.45 2.60 12.63
C THR A 205 -7.71 3.35 12.22
N PRO A 206 -7.80 4.67 12.44
CA PRO A 206 -8.93 5.46 11.97
C PRO A 206 -8.85 5.73 10.47
N VAL A 207 -10.01 5.93 9.84
CA VAL A 207 -10.12 6.46 8.49
C VAL A 207 -11.02 7.70 8.51
N PRO A 208 -10.51 8.88 8.10
CA PRO A 208 -9.13 9.19 7.69
C PRO A 208 -8.16 9.27 8.88
N GLY A 209 -6.86 9.35 8.60
CA GLY A 209 -5.82 9.65 9.60
C GLY A 209 -4.95 8.47 10.04
N GLY A 210 -5.27 7.25 9.59
CA GLY A 210 -4.46 6.05 9.82
C GLY A 210 -3.38 5.85 8.76
N VAL A 211 -3.63 4.97 7.78
CA VAL A 211 -2.61 4.51 6.82
C VAL A 211 -2.18 5.58 5.82
N GLY A 212 -3.12 6.42 5.35
CA GLY A 212 -2.85 7.41 4.29
C GLY A 212 -1.64 8.33 4.54
N PRO A 213 -1.52 9.01 5.70
CA PRO A 213 -0.34 9.81 6.04
C PRO A 213 0.98 9.04 6.02
N MET A 214 0.96 7.75 6.38
CA MET A 214 2.14 6.90 6.37
C MET A 214 2.57 6.52 4.96
N THR A 215 1.64 6.36 4.02
CA THR A 215 1.96 6.17 2.60
C THR A 215 2.81 7.34 2.08
N ILE A 216 2.44 8.58 2.39
CA ILE A 216 3.22 9.77 1.98
C ILE A 216 4.60 9.76 2.64
N ALA A 217 4.68 9.47 3.95
CA ALA A 217 5.95 9.42 4.65
C ALA A 217 6.90 8.36 4.08
N MET A 218 6.39 7.17 3.74
CA MET A 218 7.20 6.08 3.20
C MET A 218 7.61 6.30 1.76
N LEU A 219 6.80 6.99 0.95
CA LEU A 219 7.22 7.47 -0.36
C LEU A 219 8.45 8.36 -0.25
N LEU A 220 8.47 9.31 0.70
CA LEU A 220 9.65 10.16 0.93
C LEU A 220 10.88 9.37 1.39
N VAL A 221 10.68 8.30 2.17
CA VAL A 221 11.77 7.36 2.53
C VAL A 221 12.33 6.70 1.28
N ASN A 222 11.49 6.19 0.38
CA ASN A 222 11.94 5.58 -0.87
C ASN A 222 12.66 6.60 -1.76
N THR A 223 12.17 7.84 -1.88
CA THR A 223 12.85 8.90 -2.62
C THR A 223 14.24 9.20 -2.04
N LEU A 224 14.39 9.21 -0.72
CA LEU A 224 15.69 9.36 -0.08
C LEU A 224 16.61 8.16 -0.36
N THR A 225 16.07 6.94 -0.35
CA THR A 225 16.81 5.72 -0.72
C THR A 225 17.30 5.79 -2.15
N ALA A 226 16.44 6.18 -3.09
CA ALA A 226 16.80 6.31 -4.51
C ALA A 226 17.92 7.34 -4.72
N ALA A 227 17.83 8.50 -4.04
CA ALA A 227 18.89 9.51 -4.06
C ALA A 227 20.22 9.03 -3.45
N ARG A 228 20.19 8.11 -2.47
CA ARG A 228 21.42 7.51 -1.93
C ARG A 228 22.05 6.53 -2.91
N LEU A 229 21.22 5.69 -3.54
CA LEU A 229 21.66 4.70 -4.54
C LEU A 229 22.26 5.38 -5.78
N SER A 230 21.74 6.53 -6.20
CA SER A 230 22.30 7.27 -7.35
C SER A 230 23.70 7.84 -7.07
N ILE A 231 24.02 8.15 -5.82
CA ILE A 231 25.32 8.72 -5.42
C ILE A 231 26.34 7.64 -5.11
N HIS A 232 25.93 6.59 -4.40
CA HIS A 232 26.86 5.58 -3.85
C HIS A 232 26.87 4.27 -4.65
N GLY A 233 25.96 4.09 -5.60
CA GLY A 233 25.69 2.80 -6.24
C GLY A 233 24.82 1.89 -5.35
N ARG A 234 24.53 0.69 -5.90
CA ARG A 234 23.84 -0.40 -5.20
C ARG A 234 24.80 -1.23 -4.36
#